data_AF-G7M075-F1
#
_entry.id   AF-G7M075-F1
#
_cell.length_a   1.000
_cell.length_b   1.000
_cell.length_c   1.000
_cell.angle_alpha   90.00
_cell.angle_beta   90.00
_cell.angle_gamma   90.00
#
_symmetry.space_group_name_H-M   'P 1'
#
loop_
_entity.id
_entity.type
_entity.pdbx_description
1 polymer ?
#
loop_
_entity_poly.entity_id
_entity_poly.type
_entity_poly.pdbx_seq_one_letter_code
_entity_poly.pdbx_strand_id
1 'polypeptide(L)' 'MIELAEKHDYKQVRQSGDHIIMQHKKTNKIVPIPAHELKYGLMIQIQKQIQINKVN' A
#
# COMPACT_ATOMS: atom_id res chain seq x y z
N MET A 1 -0.68 2.40 -7.84
CA MET A 1 -0.29 2.25 -6.42
C MET A 1 -0.41 0.81 -5.93
N ILE A 2 -1.52 0.13 -6.17
CA ILE A 2 -1.71 -1.29 -5.81
C ILE A 2 -0.60 -2.15 -6.42
N GLU A 3 -0.34 -2.04 -7.72
CA GLU A 3 0.74 -2.75 -8.40
C GLU A 3 2.12 -2.52 -7.78
N LEU A 4 2.40 -1.31 -7.29
CA LEU A 4 3.66 -1.02 -6.60
C LEU A 4 3.74 -1.77 -5.26
N ALA A 5 2.64 -1.83 -4.51
CA ALA A 5 2.58 -2.59 -3.28
C ALA A 5 2.75 -4.10 -3.57
N GLU A 6 2.10 -4.63 -4.59
CA GLU A 6 2.21 -6.05 -4.98
C GLU A 6 3.64 -6.44 -5.38
N LYS A 7 4.36 -5.57 -6.12
CA LYS A 7 5.79 -5.72 -6.41
C LYS A 7 6.67 -5.73 -5.15
N HIS A 8 6.15 -5.33 -4.00
CA HIS A 8 6.84 -5.27 -2.72
C HIS A 8 6.24 -6.22 -1.68
N ASP A 9 5.81 -7.40 -2.14
CA ASP A 9 5.32 -8.49 -1.32
C ASP A 9 4.06 -8.14 -0.50
N TYR A 10 3.29 -7.14 -0.90
CA TYR A 10 1.96 -6.92 -0.34
C TYR A 10 0.91 -7.82 -1.00
N LYS A 11 -0.15 -8.11 -0.26
CA LYS A 11 -1.40 -8.68 -0.76
C LYS A 11 -2.58 -7.85 -0.26
N GLN A 12 -3.62 -7.72 -1.07
CA GLN A 12 -4.89 -7.19 -0.58
C GLN A 12 -5.48 -8.17 0.44
N VAL A 13 -5.90 -7.66 1.59
CA VAL A 13 -6.54 -8.47 2.63
C VAL A 13 -7.98 -8.04 2.93
N ARG A 14 -8.30 -6.79 2.60
CA ARG A 14 -9.64 -6.24 2.80
C ARG A 14 -9.86 -5.06 1.88
N GLN A 15 -11.12 -4.80 1.54
CA GLN A 15 -11.57 -3.52 1.02
C GLN A 15 -12.64 -2.97 1.97
N SER A 16 -12.59 -1.68 2.26
CA SER A 16 -13.54 -1.00 3.13
C SER A 16 -13.88 0.35 2.54
N GLY A 17 -15.06 0.45 1.93
CA GLY A 17 -15.46 1.63 1.18
C GLY A 17 -14.42 2.00 0.13
N ASP A 18 -13.88 3.20 0.26
CA ASP A 18 -12.96 3.81 -0.69
C ASP A 18 -11.47 3.54 -0.39
N HIS A 19 -11.18 2.50 0.40
CA HIS A 19 -9.83 2.10 0.75
C HIS A 19 -9.61 0.60 0.57
N ILE A 20 -8.49 0.26 -0.04
CA ILE A 20 -7.96 -1.09 -0.18
C ILE A 20 -6.87 -1.26 0.88
N ILE A 21 -7.03 -2.27 1.72
CA ILE A 21 -6.07 -2.59 2.79
C ILE A 21 -5.08 -3.63 2.25
N MET A 22 -3.82 -3.21 2.10
CA MET A 22 -2.72 -4.07 1.66
C MET A 22 -1.89 -4.50 2.88
N GLN A 23 -1.54 -5.78 2.97
CA GLN A 23 -0.68 -6.33 4.02
C GLN A 23 0.59 -6.95 3.43
N HIS A 24 1.75 -6.57 3.95
CA HIS A 24 3.04 -7.15 3.56
C HIS A 24 3.14 -8.59 4.07
N LYS A 25 3.45 -9.54 3.19
CA LYS A 25 3.44 -10.99 3.48
C LYS A 25 4.43 -11.41 4.57
N LYS A 26 5.61 -10.79 4.63
CA LYS A 26 6.67 -11.12 5.62
C LYS A 26 6.56 -10.34 6.94
N THR A 27 6.40 -9.02 6.87
CA THR A 27 6.43 -8.13 8.05
C THR A 27 5.06 -7.89 8.67
N ASN A 28 3.98 -8.36 8.03
CA ASN A 28 2.58 -8.07 8.40
C ASN A 28 2.22 -6.58 8.45
N LYS A 29 3.10 -5.69 7.98
CA LYS A 29 2.84 -4.24 7.94
C LYS A 29 1.69 -3.93 6.98
N ILE A 30 0.84 -2.98 7.36
CA ILE A 30 -0.36 -2.61 6.63
C ILE A 30 -0.16 -1.26 5.94
N VAL A 31 -0.64 -1.15 4.70
CA VAL A 31 -0.73 0.11 3.95
C VAL A 31 -2.15 0.23 3.38
N PRO A 32 -2.96 1.20 3.85
CA PRO A 32 -4.22 1.53 3.19
C PRO A 32 -3.93 2.34 1.91
N ILE A 33 -4.54 1.94 0.81
CA ILE A 33 -4.45 2.61 -0.50
C ILE A 33 -5.86 3.04 -0.89
N PRO A 34 -6.14 4.34 -1.06
CA PRO A 34 -7.46 4.77 -1.53
C PRO A 34 -7.78 4.23 -2.93
N ALA A 35 -9.06 3.94 -3.18
CA ALA A 35 -9.56 3.39 -4.44
C ALA A 35 -10.02 4.47 -5.45
N HIS A 36 -9.68 5.73 -5.19
CA HIS A 36 -9.93 6.89 -6.04
C HIS A 36 -8.63 7.62 -6.43
N GLU A 37 -8.76 8.64 -7.26
CA GLU A 37 -7.64 9.46 -7.72
C GLU A 37 -6.97 10.22 -6.55
N LEU A 38 -5.64 10.11 -6.46
CA LEU A 38 -4.87 10.72 -5.38
C LEU A 38 -4.22 12.02 -5.81
N LYS A 39 -4.24 13.01 -4.92
CA LYS A 39 -3.36 14.18 -5.03
C LYS A 39 -1.89 13.72 -4.92
N TYR A 40 -1.02 14.36 -5.71
CA TYR A 40 0.39 13.99 -5.85
C TYR A 40 1.12 13.79 -4.50
N GLY A 41 0.94 14.70 -3.54
CA GLY A 41 1.61 14.61 -2.24
C GLY A 41 1.26 13.33 -1.45
N LEU A 42 -0.02 12.97 -1.42
CA LEU A 42 -0.49 11.75 -0.73
C LEU A 42 0.02 10.49 -1.44
N MET A 43 -0.01 10.48 -2.77
CA MET A 43 0.57 9.40 -3.57
C MET A 43 2.05 9.17 -3.18
N ILE A 44 2.86 10.23 -3.15
CA ILE A 44 4.29 10.13 -2.77
C ILE A 44 4.48 9.59 -1.35
N GLN A 45 3.65 10.00 -0.38
CA GLN A 45 3.76 9.50 0.99
C GLN A 45 3.47 8.00 1.09
N ILE A 46 2.44 7.50 0.40
CA ILE A 46 2.12 6.08 0.38
C ILE A 46 3.25 5.28 -0.30
N GLN A 47 3.81 5.79 -1.40
CA GLN A 47 4.96 5.15 -2.07
C GLN A 47 6.17 5.03 -1.14
N LYS A 48 6.50 6.11 -0.41
CA LYS A 48 7.58 6.09 0.60
C LYS A 48 7.31 5.08 1.70
N GLN A 49 6.07 4.97 2.18
CA GLN A 49 5.70 4.00 3.21
C GLN A 49 5.89 2.56 2.71
N ILE A 50 5.47 2.26 1.48
CA ILE A 50 5.70 0.94 0.86
C ILE A 50 7.20 0.63 0.78
N GLN A 51 8.02 1.61 0.39
CA GLN A 51 9.48 1.46 0.29
C GLN A 51 10.13 1.19 1.65
N ILE A 52 9.80 1.97 2.68
CA ILE A 52 10.36 1.84 4.04
C ILE A 52 9.97 0.50 4.68
N ASN A 53 8.85 -0.08 4.24
CA ASN A 53 8.34 -1.32 4.80
C ASN A 53 8.93 -2.59 4.18
N LYS A 54 9.77 -2.45 3.15
CA LYS A 54 10.51 -3.56 2.56
C LYS A 54 11.38 -4.25 3.60
N VAL A 55 11.54 -5.56 3.45
CA VAL A 55 12.56 -6.31 4.17
C VAL A 55 13.88 -6.09 3.44
N ASN A 56 14.91 -5.66 4.18
CA ASN A 56 16.29 -5.58 3.66
C ASN A 56 16.84 -6.96 3.31
#